data_AF-A0A833YL50-F1
#
_entry.id   AF-A0A833YL50-F1
#
_cell.length_a   1.000
_cell.length_b   1.000
_cell.length_c   1.000
_cell.angle_alpha   90.00
_cell.angle_beta   90.00
_cell.angle_gamma   90.00
#
_symmetry.space_group_name_H-M   'P 1'
#
loop_
_entity.id
_entity.type
_entity.pdbx_description
1 polymer ?
#
loop_
_entity_poly.entity_id
_entity_poly.type
_entity_poly.pdbx_seq_one_letter_code
_entity_poly.pdbx_strand_id
1 'polypeptide(L)'
;MIGLDPRPSPRLARWAESYEAKCERRQETRESRRCRPNMTTCRQVGKTPRTQQREQLQRARQQQFFRRRNLEVEEKDKTHSSRTGEQGLSRRTGQVSGTSSEVLPNQHHPLPGVWRDLAGHLPSQAGSLPPQDLPVKKPPKHHRGTQTRAKEAQPTIKNDASQQTNYGVAVLDKEIIQLSEYLKEALQRELVLKQKMVILQDLLSTLVRASDSSWKGQLNEDKLKGKLRSLENQLHTCTQNYSPWGMKKVLMEMEDQKNSYEQKAKESLQKVLEEKMSAEQQLQSTQRSLALAEQKCEEWRSQYEALKEDWRTLGTQHRELESQFHVLQSKLQGADSRDLQMNQALRLLENEHLELQAKIECLQGDRDLCSSDSQLLQDQLKRSEEEKLALVTKVQQLQSLLHSQSAQLQEQEKLLTKKDQALSEWSPKPSHNEVEPEGTGKEQDWDFRDQLQKTTLQLQTKEKECRELHSELDNLSDEYLSCLRKLQHCRDELNQSQKLPPRRRCGRWLSVLMAIAVIALAVLLANKDSLMI
;
A
#
# COMPACT_ATOMS: atom_id res chain seq x y z
N MET A 1 34.35 -2.56 76.43
CA MET A 1 33.78 -3.60 75.55
C MET A 1 32.56 -4.18 76.24
N ILE A 2 31.45 -4.41 75.54
CA ILE A 2 30.27 -5.15 76.02
C ILE A 2 29.90 -6.13 74.89
N GLY A 3 29.54 -7.37 75.24
CA GLY A 3 29.43 -8.46 74.28
C GLY A 3 28.26 -8.33 73.30
N LEU A 4 28.48 -8.77 72.05
CA LEU A 4 27.42 -8.99 71.08
C LEU A 4 26.75 -10.35 71.33
N ASP A 5 25.46 -10.33 71.65
CA ASP A 5 24.68 -11.54 71.92
C ASP A 5 24.37 -12.31 70.60
N PRO A 6 24.49 -13.65 70.51
CA PRO A 6 24.39 -14.37 69.24
C PRO A 6 22.96 -14.38 68.68
N ARG A 7 22.77 -13.90 67.44
CA ARG A 7 21.48 -14.04 66.73
C ARG A 7 21.10 -15.53 66.58
N PRO A 8 19.89 -15.96 67.00
CA PRO A 8 19.44 -17.32 66.81
C PRO A 8 19.23 -17.66 65.33
N SER A 9 19.39 -18.93 64.97
CA SER A 9 19.40 -19.35 63.57
C SER A 9 18.02 -19.22 62.88
N PRO A 10 17.96 -18.96 61.55
CA PRO A 10 16.70 -18.63 60.85
C PRO A 10 15.62 -19.73 60.80
N ARG A 11 15.84 -20.89 61.44
CA ARG A 11 14.85 -21.97 61.56
C ARG A 11 14.13 -21.97 62.92
N LEU A 12 14.79 -21.54 64.00
CA LEU A 12 14.22 -21.54 65.35
C LEU A 12 13.24 -20.38 65.59
N ALA A 13 13.56 -19.18 65.09
CA ALA A 13 12.69 -18.01 65.20
C ALA A 13 11.26 -18.25 64.66
N ARG A 14 11.09 -19.18 63.71
CA ARG A 14 9.82 -19.42 63.00
C ARG A 14 8.69 -20.05 63.80
N TRP A 15 8.96 -20.56 65.01
CA TRP A 15 7.92 -21.16 65.85
C TRP A 15 7.23 -20.14 66.76
N ALA A 16 7.97 -19.16 67.31
CA ALA A 16 7.47 -18.17 68.26
C ALA A 16 6.82 -16.91 67.63
N GLU A 17 6.71 -16.84 66.30
CA GLU A 17 6.18 -15.66 65.59
C GLU A 17 4.67 -15.45 65.85
N SER A 18 4.29 -14.21 66.18
CA SER A 18 2.88 -13.76 66.27
C SER A 18 2.11 -13.98 64.95
N TYR A 19 0.78 -14.01 65.05
CA TYR A 19 -0.12 -14.12 63.90
C TYR A 19 0.06 -12.96 62.92
N GLU A 20 0.21 -11.73 63.41
CA GLU A 20 0.44 -10.53 62.59
C GLU A 20 1.75 -10.63 61.83
N ALA A 21 2.86 -10.96 62.51
CA ALA A 21 4.16 -11.21 61.90
C ALA A 21 4.16 -12.40 60.90
N LYS A 22 3.15 -13.28 60.94
CA LYS A 22 2.91 -14.32 59.92
C LYS A 22 2.04 -13.81 58.75
N CYS A 23 1.14 -12.85 58.97
CA CYS A 23 0.39 -12.17 57.91
C CYS A 23 1.23 -11.15 57.14
N GLU A 24 2.02 -10.31 57.81
CA GLU A 24 2.89 -9.31 57.19
C GLU A 24 3.87 -9.95 56.20
N ARG A 25 4.65 -10.96 56.62
CA ARG A 25 5.54 -11.68 55.70
C ARG A 25 4.82 -12.41 54.58
N ARG A 26 3.55 -12.83 54.77
CA ARG A 26 2.73 -13.38 53.67
C ARG A 26 2.34 -12.30 52.66
N GLN A 27 2.08 -11.07 53.13
CA GLN A 27 1.84 -9.90 52.30
C GLN A 27 3.12 -9.44 51.59
N GLU A 28 4.22 -9.25 52.30
CA GLU A 28 5.56 -8.96 51.77
C GLU A 28 6.00 -10.01 50.72
N THR A 29 5.75 -11.30 50.96
CA THR A 29 6.00 -12.39 49.99
C THR A 29 5.09 -12.32 48.75
N ARG A 30 3.92 -11.67 48.84
CA ARG A 30 3.03 -11.41 47.69
C ARG A 30 3.45 -10.14 46.95
N GLU A 31 3.81 -9.08 47.66
CA GLU A 31 4.24 -7.79 47.11
C GLU A 31 5.61 -7.91 46.43
N SER A 32 6.60 -8.55 47.06
CA SER A 32 7.88 -8.90 46.43
C SER A 32 7.77 -9.87 45.24
N ARG A 33 6.60 -10.49 45.02
CA ARG A 33 6.26 -11.21 43.78
C ARG A 33 5.57 -10.33 42.73
N ARG A 34 4.79 -9.32 43.14
CA ARG A 34 4.21 -8.29 42.25
C ARG A 34 5.29 -7.33 41.72
N CYS A 35 6.22 -6.93 42.56
CA CYS A 35 7.29 -5.97 42.25
C CYS A 35 8.51 -6.60 41.54
N ARG A 36 8.46 -7.89 41.19
CA ARG A 36 9.46 -8.49 40.29
C ARG A 36 9.18 -8.01 38.86
N PRO A 37 10.16 -7.39 38.16
CA PRO A 37 10.02 -7.16 36.74
C PRO A 37 9.89 -8.51 36.03
N ASN A 38 8.76 -8.74 35.36
CA ASN A 38 8.47 -9.97 34.63
C ASN A 38 9.28 -10.06 33.32
N MET A 39 10.60 -10.09 33.42
CA MET A 39 11.51 -10.41 32.32
C MET A 39 11.44 -11.90 31.99
N THR A 40 10.33 -12.32 31.37
CA THR A 40 10.28 -13.59 30.66
C THR A 40 11.27 -13.53 29.50
N THR A 41 12.35 -14.30 29.57
CA THR A 41 13.45 -14.29 28.59
C THR A 41 13.08 -14.82 27.20
N CYS A 42 11.78 -15.07 26.96
CA CYS A 42 11.22 -15.52 25.69
C CYS A 42 11.07 -14.41 24.64
N ARG A 43 11.29 -13.13 24.99
CA ARG A 43 11.28 -12.00 24.03
C ARG A 43 12.44 -11.01 24.25
N GLN A 44 13.68 -11.46 24.01
CA GLN A 44 14.76 -10.56 23.60
C GLN A 44 15.09 -10.80 22.13
N VAL A 45 14.64 -9.88 21.27
CA VAL A 45 15.10 -9.76 19.88
C VAL A 45 16.43 -8.99 19.90
N GLY A 46 17.44 -9.52 19.22
CA GLY A 46 18.71 -8.82 18.99
C GLY A 46 19.67 -8.74 20.19
N LYS A 47 20.50 -9.79 20.38
CA LYS A 47 21.93 -9.72 20.79
C LYS A 47 22.55 -11.12 20.92
N THR A 48 23.27 -11.55 19.89
CA THR A 48 24.46 -12.39 20.06
C THR A 48 25.55 -11.53 20.73
N PRO A 49 26.48 -12.10 21.54
CA PRO A 49 27.07 -13.43 21.41
C PRO A 49 26.95 -14.32 22.66
N ARG A 50 26.39 -15.54 22.51
CA ARG A 50 26.43 -16.59 23.57
C ARG A 50 26.32 -18.04 23.04
N THR A 51 26.70 -18.25 21.78
CA THR A 51 26.54 -19.54 21.05
C THR A 51 27.19 -20.71 21.80
N GLN A 52 28.45 -20.54 22.23
CA GLN A 52 29.23 -21.59 22.90
C GLN A 52 28.61 -22.05 24.23
N GLN A 53 28.06 -21.14 25.03
CA GLN A 53 27.37 -21.48 26.29
C GLN A 53 26.03 -22.20 26.03
N ARG A 54 25.31 -21.82 24.95
CA ARG A 54 24.09 -22.49 24.52
C ARG A 54 24.38 -23.92 24.05
N GLU A 55 25.43 -24.11 23.26
CA GLU A 55 25.89 -25.43 22.84
C GLU A 55 26.34 -26.31 24.01
N GLN A 56 27.11 -25.79 24.98
CA GLN A 56 27.50 -26.56 26.17
C GLN A 56 26.26 -27.07 26.94
N LEU A 57 25.26 -26.21 27.15
CA LEU A 57 24.00 -26.61 27.78
C LEU A 57 23.20 -27.62 26.93
N GLN A 58 23.31 -27.56 25.60
CA GLN A 58 22.63 -28.47 24.68
C GLN A 58 23.31 -29.85 24.62
N ARG A 59 24.66 -29.90 24.56
CA ARG A 59 25.47 -31.12 24.70
C ARG A 59 25.25 -31.77 26.07
N ALA A 60 25.25 -31.02 27.16
CA ALA A 60 24.97 -31.53 28.50
C ALA A 60 23.55 -32.13 28.64
N ARG A 61 22.55 -31.53 27.98
CA ARG A 61 21.19 -32.11 27.91
C ARG A 61 21.14 -33.39 27.08
N GLN A 62 21.86 -33.46 25.95
CA GLN A 62 21.97 -34.71 25.17
C GLN A 62 22.67 -35.81 25.97
N GLN A 63 23.78 -35.52 26.65
CA GLN A 63 24.46 -36.49 27.52
C GLN A 63 23.54 -36.97 28.67
N GLN A 64 22.77 -36.09 29.31
CA GLN A 64 21.72 -36.47 30.27
C GLN A 64 20.63 -37.35 29.62
N PHE A 65 20.26 -37.11 28.38
CA PHE A 65 19.23 -37.86 27.66
C PHE A 65 19.70 -39.28 27.29
N PHE A 66 20.93 -39.43 26.79
CA PHE A 66 21.54 -40.75 26.53
C PHE A 66 21.76 -41.53 27.83
N ARG A 67 22.32 -40.90 28.87
CA ARG A 67 22.55 -41.54 30.18
C ARG A 67 21.25 -41.94 30.91
N ARG A 68 20.11 -41.30 30.61
CA ARG A 68 18.77 -41.69 31.11
C ARG A 68 18.09 -42.78 30.28
N ARG A 69 18.69 -43.21 29.16
CA ARG A 69 18.17 -44.23 28.24
C ARG A 69 19.09 -45.44 28.10
N ASN A 70 20.18 -45.50 28.87
CA ASN A 70 21.24 -46.51 28.78
C ASN A 70 21.75 -46.71 27.35
N LEU A 71 21.86 -45.62 26.60
CA LEU A 71 22.52 -45.58 25.30
C LEU A 71 23.96 -45.14 25.53
N GLU A 72 24.87 -46.11 25.65
CA GLU A 72 26.30 -45.83 25.54
C GLU A 72 26.63 -45.44 24.09
N VAL A 73 27.50 -44.46 23.94
CA VAL A 73 28.09 -44.10 22.65
C VAL A 73 29.36 -44.92 22.53
N GLU A 74 29.40 -45.87 21.60
CA GLU A 74 30.67 -46.42 21.15
C GLU A 74 31.46 -45.32 20.41
N GLU A 75 32.41 -44.70 21.10
CA GLU A 75 33.55 -44.09 20.42
C GLU A 75 34.42 -45.22 19.86
N LYS A 76 34.10 -45.66 18.63
CA LYS A 76 34.94 -46.59 17.88
C LYS A 76 36.16 -45.86 17.33
N ASP A 77 37.20 -45.80 18.14
CA ASP A 77 38.57 -45.57 17.66
C ASP A 77 38.91 -46.57 16.55
N LYS A 78 39.31 -46.05 15.38
CA LYS A 78 40.18 -46.77 14.44
C LYS A 78 41.13 -45.80 13.77
N THR A 79 42.40 -45.94 14.13
CA THR A 79 43.52 -45.11 13.67
C THR A 79 44.17 -45.66 12.39
N HIS A 80 44.56 -44.73 11.52
CA HIS A 80 45.61 -44.84 10.49
C HIS A 80 45.44 -45.72 9.23
N SER A 81 46.25 -45.34 8.23
CA SER A 81 46.43 -45.87 6.87
C SER A 81 45.28 -45.55 5.88
N SER A 82 45.52 -45.07 4.65
CA SER A 82 46.78 -44.80 3.93
C SER A 82 46.70 -43.49 3.09
N ARG A 83 47.75 -43.16 2.31
CA ARG A 83 47.91 -41.87 1.61
C ARG A 83 48.42 -42.03 0.16
N THR A 84 47.52 -41.81 -0.79
CA THR A 84 47.73 -41.55 -2.23
C THR A 84 46.49 -40.77 -2.70
N GLY A 85 46.55 -39.71 -3.51
CA GLY A 85 47.05 -39.66 -4.89
C GLY A 85 45.88 -39.97 -5.84
N GLU A 86 45.51 -39.17 -6.85
CA GLU A 86 46.05 -37.89 -7.36
C GLU A 86 44.99 -37.24 -8.30
N GLN A 87 45.20 -35.98 -8.73
CA GLN A 87 44.44 -35.29 -9.82
C GLN A 87 42.96 -34.96 -9.50
N GLY A 88 42.29 -33.98 -10.13
CA GLY A 88 42.70 -33.01 -11.16
C GLY A 88 41.92 -31.68 -11.09
N LEU A 89 42.17 -30.76 -12.03
CA LEU A 89 41.80 -29.33 -11.95
C LEU A 89 40.47 -28.95 -12.65
N SER A 90 40.05 -27.69 -12.40
CA SER A 90 39.08 -26.88 -13.19
C SER A 90 37.57 -27.14 -12.94
N ARG A 91 36.67 -26.17 -13.11
CA ARG A 91 36.80 -24.84 -13.77
C ARG A 91 36.25 -23.68 -12.91
N ARG A 92 36.54 -22.45 -13.34
CA ARG A 92 36.52 -21.20 -12.54
C ARG A 92 35.35 -20.27 -12.89
N THR A 93 34.82 -19.57 -11.88
CA THR A 93 34.18 -18.23 -11.91
C THR A 93 33.04 -17.90 -12.90
N GLY A 94 31.95 -17.36 -12.35
CA GLY A 94 30.94 -16.58 -13.07
C GLY A 94 29.96 -15.90 -12.11
N GLN A 95 30.22 -14.64 -11.73
CA GLN A 95 29.24 -13.78 -11.03
C GLN A 95 28.54 -12.88 -12.04
N VAL A 96 27.25 -12.60 -11.84
CA VAL A 96 26.66 -11.24 -11.86
C VAL A 96 25.19 -11.32 -11.38
N SER A 97 24.70 -10.25 -10.77
CA SER A 97 23.35 -10.13 -10.21
C SER A 97 22.27 -9.94 -11.29
N GLY A 98 21.05 -10.41 -11.02
CA GLY A 98 19.85 -10.08 -11.80
C GLY A 98 18.61 -10.05 -10.89
N THR A 99 17.94 -8.92 -10.81
CA THR A 99 16.72 -8.74 -10.01
C THR A 99 15.47 -9.12 -10.80
N SER A 100 14.60 -9.94 -10.20
CA SER A 100 13.16 -9.91 -10.47
C SER A 100 12.38 -10.37 -9.24
N SER A 101 11.28 -9.68 -8.94
CA SER A 101 10.30 -10.04 -7.92
C SER A 101 8.92 -9.68 -8.46
N GLU A 102 8.28 -10.62 -9.16
CA GLU A 102 6.93 -10.41 -9.67
C GLU A 102 5.88 -10.49 -8.55
N VAL A 103 4.82 -9.70 -8.70
CA VAL A 103 3.70 -9.58 -7.76
C VAL A 103 2.42 -9.95 -8.51
N LEU A 104 1.61 -10.87 -7.97
CA LEU A 104 0.20 -11.14 -8.35
C LEU A 104 -0.40 -12.17 -7.32
N PRO A 105 -1.73 -12.29 -7.14
CA PRO A 105 -2.42 -11.43 -6.15
C PRO A 105 -3.38 -12.15 -5.18
N ASN A 106 -4.01 -11.35 -4.31
CA ASN A 106 -5.37 -11.49 -3.74
C ASN A 106 -6.01 -12.89 -3.54
N GLN A 107 -6.46 -13.14 -2.31
CA GLN A 107 -7.89 -12.92 -1.97
C GLN A 107 -8.16 -12.93 -0.45
N HIS A 108 -9.07 -12.05 -0.01
CA HIS A 108 -9.66 -12.07 1.33
C HIS A 108 -11.19 -12.20 1.21
N HIS A 109 -11.79 -13.05 2.04
CA HIS A 109 -13.25 -13.08 2.25
C HIS A 109 -13.56 -12.87 3.74
N PRO A 110 -14.44 -11.91 4.10
CA PRO A 110 -14.94 -11.76 5.47
C PRO A 110 -16.17 -12.64 5.71
N LEU A 111 -16.37 -13.06 6.97
CA LEU A 111 -17.58 -13.72 7.46
C LEU A 111 -18.02 -13.08 8.81
N PRO A 112 -19.31 -13.14 9.19
CA PRO A 112 -19.99 -11.94 9.66
C PRO A 112 -20.11 -11.83 11.19
N GLY A 113 -20.41 -10.61 11.65
CA GLY A 113 -20.74 -10.36 13.05
C GLY A 113 -22.11 -10.88 13.45
N VAL A 114 -22.24 -11.23 14.74
CA VAL A 114 -23.53 -11.56 15.38
C VAL A 114 -23.73 -10.60 16.56
N TRP A 115 -24.62 -9.63 16.38
CA TRP A 115 -25.19 -8.89 17.51
C TRP A 115 -26.29 -9.73 18.15
N ARG A 116 -26.31 -9.80 19.49
CA ARG A 116 -27.56 -9.94 20.23
C ARG A 116 -27.39 -9.48 21.68
N ASP A 117 -28.18 -8.48 22.07
CA ASP A 117 -28.49 -8.22 23.46
C ASP A 117 -29.22 -9.40 24.10
N LEU A 118 -29.14 -9.49 25.44
CA LEU A 118 -30.19 -10.06 26.26
C LEU A 118 -30.02 -9.60 27.72
N ALA A 119 -30.82 -8.60 28.10
CA ALA A 119 -30.95 -8.15 29.48
C ALA A 119 -32.27 -8.64 30.07
N GLY A 120 -32.27 -8.95 31.37
CA GLY A 120 -33.47 -9.25 32.15
C GLY A 120 -33.88 -10.73 32.19
N HIS A 121 -33.85 -11.31 33.40
CA HIS A 121 -35.06 -11.76 34.12
C HIS A 121 -34.64 -12.51 35.41
N LEU A 122 -35.00 -11.96 36.57
CA LEU A 122 -35.25 -12.80 37.76
C LEU A 122 -36.67 -13.34 37.70
N PRO A 123 -36.93 -14.46 38.38
CA PRO A 123 -37.86 -14.39 39.51
C PRO A 123 -37.27 -14.96 40.81
N SER A 124 -37.95 -14.72 41.92
CA SER A 124 -37.59 -15.22 43.26
C SER A 124 -38.81 -15.77 43.98
N GLN A 125 -38.75 -17.03 44.40
CA GLN A 125 -39.32 -17.48 45.68
C GLN A 125 -38.75 -18.84 46.11
N ALA A 126 -39.04 -19.23 47.36
CA ALA A 126 -38.44 -20.39 48.03
C ALA A 126 -39.38 -21.60 48.09
N GLY A 127 -38.78 -22.80 48.20
CA GLY A 127 -39.43 -24.06 48.52
C GLY A 127 -38.41 -24.99 49.22
N SER A 128 -38.86 -25.84 50.15
CA SER A 128 -37.95 -26.45 51.15
C SER A 128 -38.01 -27.97 51.22
N LEU A 129 -36.86 -28.62 50.97
CA LEU A 129 -36.51 -30.00 51.40
C LEU A 129 -37.38 -31.13 50.77
N PRO A 130 -37.06 -32.44 50.92
CA PRO A 130 -36.01 -33.11 51.72
C PRO A 130 -34.89 -33.80 50.89
N PRO A 131 -33.83 -34.35 51.52
CA PRO A 131 -32.69 -34.93 50.80
C PRO A 131 -32.92 -36.37 50.32
N GLN A 132 -32.16 -36.77 49.29
CA GLN A 132 -31.93 -38.16 48.90
C GLN A 132 -30.45 -38.49 49.11
N ASP A 133 -30.19 -39.46 49.98
CA ASP A 133 -28.88 -40.07 50.20
C ASP A 133 -28.54 -41.10 49.08
N LEU A 134 -27.42 -41.81 49.25
CA LEU A 134 -26.90 -42.95 48.47
C LEU A 134 -25.98 -42.59 47.27
N PRO A 135 -24.99 -43.46 46.97
CA PRO A 135 -23.99 -43.92 47.94
C PRO A 135 -22.55 -43.83 47.41
N VAL A 136 -21.56 -43.77 48.30
CA VAL A 136 -20.14 -43.73 47.94
C VAL A 136 -19.67 -45.07 47.33
N LYS A 137 -19.73 -45.19 46.00
CA LYS A 137 -19.06 -46.27 45.25
C LYS A 137 -17.63 -45.85 44.86
N LYS A 138 -16.64 -46.47 45.50
CA LYS A 138 -15.23 -46.44 45.07
C LYS A 138 -14.96 -47.60 44.09
N PRO A 139 -14.49 -47.34 42.86
CA PRO A 139 -13.72 -48.30 42.05
C PRO A 139 -12.19 -48.03 42.19
N PRO A 140 -11.31 -48.95 41.73
CA PRO A 140 -10.12 -49.26 42.53
C PRO A 140 -8.81 -48.56 42.14
N LYS A 141 -7.85 -48.55 43.07
CA LYS A 141 -6.43 -48.40 42.75
C LYS A 141 -5.93 -49.66 42.05
N HIS A 142 -5.72 -49.60 40.73
CA HIS A 142 -4.83 -50.53 40.04
C HIS A 142 -3.66 -49.79 39.41
N HIS A 143 -2.46 -50.11 39.89
CA HIS A 143 -1.21 -49.72 39.24
C HIS A 143 -0.96 -50.70 38.09
N ARG A 144 -1.09 -50.26 36.84
CA ARG A 144 -0.52 -51.00 35.70
C ARG A 144 -0.03 -50.03 34.64
N GLY A 145 1.27 -50.10 34.35
CA GLY A 145 1.84 -49.45 33.18
C GLY A 145 1.65 -50.31 31.94
N THR A 146 1.47 -49.65 30.80
CA THR A 146 1.48 -50.25 29.46
C THR A 146 2.45 -49.40 28.65
N GLN A 147 3.76 -49.66 28.70
CA GLN A 147 4.45 -50.72 27.96
C GLN A 147 4.02 -50.77 26.49
N THR A 148 4.93 -50.31 25.63
CA THR A 148 4.87 -50.41 24.17
C THR A 148 4.60 -51.84 23.74
N ARG A 149 3.75 -52.06 22.72
CA ARG A 149 3.62 -53.39 22.10
C ARG A 149 4.98 -53.84 21.55
N ALA A 150 5.30 -55.12 21.78
CA ALA A 150 6.40 -55.79 21.09
C ALA A 150 6.04 -56.05 19.62
N LYS A 151 7.05 -56.40 18.81
CA LYS A 151 6.90 -56.75 17.39
C LYS A 151 6.12 -58.05 17.23
N GLU A 152 5.25 -58.08 16.23
CA GLU A 152 4.96 -59.30 15.46
C GLU A 152 5.59 -59.17 14.05
N ALA A 153 5.56 -60.24 13.26
CA ALA A 153 6.55 -60.48 12.21
C ALA A 153 6.46 -59.58 10.97
N GLN A 154 7.61 -59.34 10.34
CA GLN A 154 7.68 -58.95 8.93
C GLN A 154 7.38 -60.17 8.03
N PRO A 155 6.51 -60.04 7.02
CA PRO A 155 6.57 -60.86 5.82
C PRO A 155 7.57 -60.24 4.83
N THR A 156 8.51 -61.05 4.33
CA THR A 156 9.50 -60.62 3.33
C THR A 156 8.89 -60.59 1.93
N ILE A 157 8.84 -59.43 1.28
CA ILE A 157 8.55 -59.30 -0.15
C ILE A 157 9.72 -58.58 -0.84
N LYS A 158 10.01 -58.98 -2.08
CA LYS A 158 11.24 -58.67 -2.82
C LYS A 158 11.11 -57.39 -3.65
N ASN A 159 12.24 -56.90 -4.16
CA ASN A 159 12.32 -55.75 -5.07
C ASN A 159 11.52 -55.98 -6.37
N ASP A 160 11.11 -54.88 -7.01
CA ASP A 160 11.04 -54.81 -8.48
C ASP A 160 11.46 -53.39 -8.92
N ALA A 161 11.96 -53.25 -10.15
CA ALA A 161 12.71 -52.09 -10.64
C ALA A 161 12.23 -51.63 -12.03
N SER A 162 10.96 -51.20 -12.13
CA SER A 162 10.26 -51.10 -13.42
C SER A 162 9.24 -49.95 -13.57
N GLN A 163 9.29 -48.87 -12.78
CA GLN A 163 8.45 -47.67 -13.00
C GLN A 163 9.17 -46.31 -12.93
N GLN A 164 9.97 -46.00 -13.94
CA GLN A 164 10.34 -44.61 -14.25
C GLN A 164 9.20 -43.90 -15.00
N THR A 165 8.24 -43.32 -14.26
CA THR A 165 7.34 -42.25 -14.75
C THR A 165 6.50 -41.66 -13.61
N ASN A 166 6.03 -42.49 -12.67
CA ASN A 166 5.03 -42.10 -11.66
C ASN A 166 5.57 -41.41 -10.39
N TYR A 167 6.84 -40.97 -10.38
CA TYR A 167 7.49 -40.45 -9.17
C TYR A 167 6.87 -39.15 -8.61
N GLY A 168 6.22 -38.32 -9.43
CA GLY A 168 5.49 -37.14 -8.94
C GLY A 168 4.21 -37.54 -8.19
N VAL A 169 3.33 -38.28 -8.87
CA VAL A 169 2.01 -38.68 -8.34
C VAL A 169 2.16 -39.55 -7.09
N ALA A 170 3.02 -40.56 -7.12
CA ALA A 170 3.21 -41.48 -5.99
C ALA A 170 4.04 -40.90 -4.82
N VAL A 171 4.55 -39.66 -4.95
CA VAL A 171 5.08 -38.87 -3.82
C VAL A 171 3.95 -38.01 -3.25
N LEU A 172 3.21 -37.30 -4.10
CA LEU A 172 2.04 -36.51 -3.70
C LEU A 172 1.01 -37.36 -2.94
N ASP A 173 0.67 -38.56 -3.42
CA ASP A 173 -0.25 -39.48 -2.72
C ASP A 173 0.26 -39.85 -1.31
N LYS A 174 1.57 -40.06 -1.14
CA LYS A 174 2.16 -40.38 0.18
C LYS A 174 2.10 -39.17 1.12
N GLU A 175 2.37 -37.98 0.60
CA GLU A 175 2.29 -36.72 1.35
C GLU A 175 0.84 -36.38 1.72
N ILE A 176 -0.12 -36.63 0.82
CA ILE A 176 -1.57 -36.48 1.06
C ILE A 176 -2.05 -37.48 2.12
N ILE A 177 -1.63 -38.75 2.05
CA ILE A 177 -1.96 -39.77 3.05
C ILE A 177 -1.39 -39.37 4.42
N GLN A 178 -0.11 -38.99 4.50
CA GLN A 178 0.53 -38.51 5.73
C GLN A 178 -0.18 -37.27 6.28
N LEU A 179 -0.54 -36.30 5.44
CA LEU A 179 -1.31 -35.12 5.85
C LEU A 179 -2.69 -35.53 6.41
N SER A 180 -3.35 -36.52 5.81
CA SER A 180 -4.60 -37.07 6.33
C SER A 180 -4.44 -37.74 7.70
N GLU A 181 -3.30 -38.39 7.95
CA GLU A 181 -2.97 -39.02 9.24
C GLU A 181 -2.67 -37.96 10.30
N TYR A 182 -1.86 -36.95 9.98
CA TYR A 182 -1.62 -35.80 10.86
C TYR A 182 -2.91 -35.05 11.19
N LEU A 183 -3.83 -34.88 10.22
CA LEU A 183 -5.14 -34.26 10.44
C LEU A 183 -6.01 -35.09 11.40
N LYS A 184 -6.10 -36.41 11.18
CA LYS A 184 -6.82 -37.34 12.07
C LYS A 184 -6.24 -37.32 13.49
N GLU A 185 -4.92 -37.35 13.62
CA GLU A 185 -4.22 -37.34 14.92
C GLU A 185 -4.36 -35.98 15.63
N ALA A 186 -4.34 -34.87 14.88
CA ALA A 186 -4.62 -33.53 15.42
C ALA A 186 -6.05 -33.44 15.97
N LEU A 187 -7.06 -33.90 15.20
CA LEU A 187 -8.47 -33.92 15.62
C LEU A 187 -8.69 -34.80 16.87
N GLN A 188 -8.02 -35.96 16.95
CA GLN A 188 -8.06 -36.82 18.14
C GLN A 188 -7.42 -36.14 19.36
N ARG A 189 -6.27 -35.46 19.20
CA ARG A 189 -5.67 -34.67 20.27
C ARG A 189 -6.60 -33.53 20.73
N GLU A 190 -7.26 -32.85 19.80
CA GLU A 190 -8.20 -31.78 20.09
C GLU A 190 -9.41 -32.29 20.91
N LEU A 191 -10.00 -33.43 20.52
CA LEU A 191 -11.11 -34.05 21.25
C LEU A 191 -10.69 -34.44 22.68
N VAL A 192 -9.51 -35.02 22.85
CA VAL A 192 -8.95 -35.37 24.17
C VAL A 192 -8.63 -34.12 25.00
N LEU A 193 -8.18 -33.02 24.38
CA LEU A 193 -7.98 -31.74 25.06
C LEU A 193 -9.31 -31.10 25.50
N LYS A 194 -10.34 -31.13 24.63
CA LYS A 194 -11.71 -30.70 24.97
C LYS A 194 -12.28 -31.49 26.16
N GLN A 195 -12.16 -32.82 26.16
CA GLN A 195 -12.62 -33.64 27.28
C GLN A 195 -11.85 -33.35 28.58
N LYS A 196 -10.52 -33.17 28.51
CA LYS A 196 -9.70 -32.76 29.66
C LYS A 196 -10.09 -31.38 30.19
N MET A 197 -10.45 -30.45 29.30
CA MET A 197 -10.89 -29.10 29.69
C MET A 197 -12.23 -29.13 30.45
N VAL A 198 -13.19 -29.95 30.01
CA VAL A 198 -14.45 -30.17 30.75
C VAL A 198 -14.19 -30.76 32.14
N ILE A 199 -13.33 -31.78 32.25
CA ILE A 199 -12.98 -32.39 33.54
C ILE A 199 -12.27 -31.38 34.46
N LEU A 200 -11.36 -30.55 33.92
CA LEU A 200 -10.70 -29.50 34.70
C LEU A 200 -11.67 -28.40 35.14
N GLN A 201 -12.69 -28.08 34.34
CA GLN A 201 -13.73 -27.10 34.69
C GLN A 201 -14.64 -27.62 35.81
N ASP A 202 -15.05 -28.90 35.77
CA ASP A 202 -15.82 -29.53 36.85
C ASP A 202 -15.02 -29.61 38.16
N LEU A 203 -13.76 -30.08 38.08
CA LEU A 203 -12.85 -30.12 39.22
C LEU A 203 -12.59 -28.74 39.82
N LEU A 204 -12.48 -27.69 38.98
CA LEU A 204 -12.38 -26.31 39.44
C LEU A 204 -13.66 -25.86 40.14
N SER A 205 -14.85 -26.16 39.60
CA SER A 205 -16.13 -25.83 40.24
C SER A 205 -16.29 -26.51 41.62
N THR A 206 -15.81 -27.74 41.73
CA THR A 206 -15.80 -28.53 42.96
C THR A 206 -14.78 -27.98 43.97
N LEU A 207 -13.59 -27.59 43.52
CA LEU A 207 -12.55 -26.97 44.36
C LEU A 207 -12.99 -25.62 44.92
N VAL A 208 -13.61 -24.76 44.09
CA VAL A 208 -14.17 -23.47 44.53
C VAL A 208 -15.22 -23.71 45.62
N ARG A 209 -16.22 -24.56 45.36
CA ARG A 209 -17.29 -24.91 46.30
C ARG A 209 -16.78 -25.49 47.62
N ALA A 210 -15.72 -26.32 47.57
CA ALA A 210 -15.06 -26.86 48.75
C ALA A 210 -14.24 -25.81 49.52
N SER A 211 -13.68 -24.81 48.82
CA SER A 211 -13.01 -23.68 49.47
C SER A 211 -14.01 -22.74 50.15
N ASP A 212 -15.17 -22.49 49.54
CA ASP A 212 -16.25 -21.68 50.13
C ASP A 212 -16.82 -22.33 51.39
N SER A 213 -17.02 -23.66 51.39
CA SER A 213 -17.46 -24.38 52.58
C SER A 213 -16.38 -24.42 53.67
N SER A 214 -15.10 -24.52 53.29
CA SER A 214 -13.97 -24.48 54.23
C SER A 214 -13.84 -23.13 54.94
N TRP A 215 -13.83 -22.00 54.21
CA TRP A 215 -13.77 -20.66 54.82
C TRP A 215 -15.02 -20.34 55.65
N LYS A 216 -16.19 -20.82 55.24
CA LYS A 216 -17.43 -20.70 56.02
C LYS A 216 -17.40 -21.55 57.30
N GLY A 217 -16.74 -22.72 57.27
CA GLY A 217 -16.42 -23.52 58.44
C GLY A 217 -15.49 -22.78 59.40
N GLN A 218 -14.37 -22.26 58.90
CA GLN A 218 -13.39 -21.48 59.67
C GLN A 218 -14.03 -20.27 60.37
N LEU A 219 -14.87 -19.50 59.66
CA LEU A 219 -15.60 -18.36 60.22
C LEU A 219 -16.52 -18.76 61.38
N ASN A 220 -17.20 -19.92 61.28
CA ASN A 220 -18.05 -20.44 62.35
C ASN A 220 -17.22 -20.95 63.54
N GLU A 221 -16.08 -21.60 63.29
CA GLU A 221 -15.14 -22.03 64.32
C GLU A 221 -14.60 -20.81 65.09
N ASP A 222 -14.19 -19.75 64.40
CA ASP A 222 -13.63 -18.55 65.03
C ASP A 222 -14.72 -17.72 65.76
N LYS A 223 -15.98 -17.75 65.28
CA LYS A 223 -17.15 -17.24 66.01
C LYS A 223 -17.41 -18.02 67.30
N LEU A 224 -17.23 -19.35 67.29
CA LEU A 224 -17.33 -20.19 68.49
C LEU A 224 -16.16 -19.95 69.46
N LYS A 225 -14.92 -19.80 68.98
CA LYS A 225 -13.77 -19.35 69.80
C LYS A 225 -13.96 -17.96 70.40
N GLY A 226 -14.69 -17.07 69.73
CA GLY A 226 -15.13 -15.79 70.27
C GLY A 226 -16.06 -15.97 71.48
N LYS A 227 -17.10 -16.79 71.33
CA LYS A 227 -18.02 -17.12 72.44
C LYS A 227 -17.31 -17.82 73.60
N LEU A 228 -16.43 -18.79 73.32
CA LEU A 228 -15.70 -19.54 74.33
C LEU A 228 -14.85 -18.60 75.20
N ARG A 229 -14.04 -17.73 74.57
CA ARG A 229 -13.25 -16.72 75.29
C ARG A 229 -14.11 -15.72 76.07
N SER A 230 -15.31 -15.40 75.59
CA SER A 230 -16.24 -14.56 76.36
C SER A 230 -16.74 -15.23 77.65
N LEU A 231 -17.03 -16.54 77.60
CA LEU A 231 -17.45 -17.32 78.77
C LEU A 231 -16.27 -17.58 79.73
N GLU A 232 -15.09 -17.85 79.17
CA GLU A 232 -13.84 -18.00 79.92
C GLU A 232 -13.45 -16.71 80.66
N ASN A 233 -13.54 -15.55 79.99
CA ASN A 233 -13.35 -14.25 80.64
C ASN A 233 -14.38 -13.99 81.74
N GLN A 234 -15.67 -14.28 81.51
CA GLN A 234 -16.71 -14.15 82.53
C GLN A 234 -16.40 -15.02 83.76
N LEU A 235 -16.01 -16.28 83.55
CA LEU A 235 -15.59 -17.19 84.63
C LEU A 235 -14.35 -16.65 85.37
N HIS A 236 -13.36 -16.13 84.64
CA HIS A 236 -12.14 -15.56 85.22
C HIS A 236 -12.46 -14.33 86.11
N THR A 237 -13.28 -13.40 85.62
CA THR A 237 -13.73 -12.23 86.39
C THR A 237 -14.59 -12.62 87.60
N CYS A 238 -15.43 -13.66 87.50
CA CYS A 238 -16.15 -14.20 88.67
C CYS A 238 -15.25 -14.95 89.67
N THR A 239 -14.06 -15.38 89.25
CA THR A 239 -13.09 -16.10 90.11
C THR A 239 -12.11 -15.15 90.79
N GLN A 240 -11.84 -13.98 90.19
CA GLN A 240 -10.94 -12.97 90.75
C GLN A 240 -11.67 -11.95 91.63
N ASN A 241 -11.48 -12.08 92.95
CA ASN A 241 -11.93 -11.09 93.94
C ASN A 241 -11.11 -9.79 93.84
N TYR A 242 -11.44 -8.94 92.86
CA TYR A 242 -10.83 -7.64 92.68
C TYR A 242 -11.22 -6.63 93.78
N SER A 243 -10.26 -5.80 94.20
CA SER A 243 -10.57 -4.58 94.95
C SER A 243 -11.39 -3.61 94.06
N PRO A 244 -12.53 -3.06 94.55
CA PRO A 244 -13.42 -2.20 93.74
C PRO A 244 -12.71 -1.01 93.08
N TRP A 245 -11.66 -0.48 93.71
CA TRP A 245 -10.90 0.67 93.20
C TRP A 245 -10.02 0.29 91.99
N GLY A 246 -9.37 -0.88 92.04
CA GLY A 246 -8.57 -1.40 90.92
C GLY A 246 -9.44 -1.77 89.71
N MET A 247 -10.59 -2.40 89.97
CA MET A 247 -11.60 -2.71 88.97
C MET A 247 -12.06 -1.45 88.22
N LYS A 248 -12.38 -0.36 88.96
CA LYS A 248 -12.79 0.92 88.38
C LYS A 248 -11.68 1.55 87.52
N LYS A 249 -10.41 1.47 87.93
CA LYS A 249 -9.28 2.02 87.17
C LYS A 249 -9.15 1.33 85.80
N VAL A 250 -9.15 0.00 85.79
CA VAL A 250 -9.05 -0.80 84.55
C VAL A 250 -10.23 -0.53 83.62
N LEU A 251 -11.46 -0.35 84.15
CA LEU A 251 -12.64 -0.02 83.35
C LEU A 251 -12.53 1.35 82.66
N MET A 252 -11.98 2.37 83.33
CA MET A 252 -11.74 3.68 82.70
C MET A 252 -10.65 3.59 81.62
N GLU A 253 -9.53 2.91 81.92
CA GLU A 253 -8.43 2.71 80.96
C GLU A 253 -8.88 1.94 79.69
N MET A 254 -9.81 0.99 79.83
CA MET A 254 -10.39 0.24 78.72
C MET A 254 -11.38 1.08 77.89
N GLU A 255 -12.18 1.92 78.53
CA GLU A 255 -13.12 2.82 77.86
C GLU A 255 -12.37 3.94 77.10
N ASP A 256 -11.31 4.51 77.68
CA ASP A 256 -10.41 5.46 77.01
C ASP A 256 -9.71 4.81 75.79
N GLN A 257 -9.23 3.58 75.92
CA GLN A 257 -8.67 2.81 74.79
C GLN A 257 -9.70 2.59 73.69
N LYS A 258 -10.91 2.12 74.04
CA LYS A 258 -12.03 1.93 73.11
C LYS A 258 -12.34 3.22 72.35
N ASN A 259 -12.47 4.34 73.06
CA ASN A 259 -12.77 5.64 72.45
C ASN A 259 -11.61 6.13 71.56
N SER A 260 -10.35 5.87 71.93
CA SER A 260 -9.19 6.14 71.07
C SER A 260 -9.18 5.30 69.79
N TYR A 261 -9.53 4.02 69.86
CA TYR A 261 -9.65 3.16 68.67
C TYR A 261 -10.83 3.56 67.78
N GLU A 262 -11.98 3.89 68.36
CA GLU A 262 -13.15 4.36 67.61
C GLU A 262 -12.86 5.69 66.88
N GLN A 263 -12.17 6.63 67.54
CA GLN A 263 -11.77 7.90 66.93
C GLN A 263 -10.79 7.70 65.78
N LYS A 264 -9.74 6.89 65.96
CA LYS A 264 -8.79 6.54 64.89
C LYS A 264 -9.46 5.82 63.72
N ALA A 265 -10.48 5.00 63.98
CA ALA A 265 -11.28 4.36 62.94
C ALA A 265 -12.12 5.39 62.15
N LYS A 266 -12.74 6.36 62.81
CA LYS A 266 -13.47 7.46 62.16
C LYS A 266 -12.55 8.31 61.28
N GLU A 267 -11.40 8.72 61.81
CA GLU A 267 -10.38 9.51 61.07
C GLU A 267 -9.85 8.76 59.84
N SER A 268 -9.57 7.46 59.98
CA SER A 268 -9.17 6.59 58.88
C SER A 268 -10.26 6.46 57.80
N LEU A 269 -11.52 6.26 58.20
CA LEU A 269 -12.66 6.18 57.29
C LEU A 269 -12.91 7.51 56.57
N GLN A 270 -12.82 8.65 57.27
CA GLN A 270 -12.93 9.97 56.67
C GLN A 270 -11.85 10.18 55.60
N LYS A 271 -10.58 9.88 55.92
CA LYS A 271 -9.47 9.97 54.97
C LYS A 271 -9.71 9.09 53.73
N VAL A 272 -10.17 7.86 53.89
CA VAL A 272 -10.48 6.96 52.76
C VAL A 272 -11.65 7.49 51.92
N LEU A 273 -12.64 8.15 52.52
CA LEU A 273 -13.71 8.82 51.77
C LEU A 273 -13.20 10.04 51.00
N GLU A 274 -12.33 10.88 51.58
CA GLU A 274 -11.69 12.01 50.89
C GLU A 274 -10.81 11.55 49.72
N GLU A 275 -9.99 10.51 49.93
CA GLU A 275 -9.20 9.86 48.88
C GLU A 275 -10.10 9.32 47.76
N LYS A 276 -11.19 8.61 48.09
CA LYS A 276 -12.19 8.10 47.13
C LYS A 276 -12.81 9.24 46.31
N MET A 277 -13.28 10.30 46.96
CA MET A 277 -13.89 11.45 46.26
C MET A 277 -12.90 12.12 45.30
N SER A 278 -11.62 12.22 45.68
CA SER A 278 -10.57 12.75 44.80
C SER A 278 -10.31 11.85 43.58
N ALA A 279 -10.34 10.52 43.78
CA ALA A 279 -10.17 9.54 42.71
C ALA A 279 -11.38 9.52 41.75
N GLU A 280 -12.61 9.67 42.26
CA GLU A 280 -13.82 9.80 41.42
C GLU A 280 -13.79 11.09 40.59
N GLN A 281 -13.35 12.21 41.15
CA GLN A 281 -13.16 13.46 40.40
C GLN A 281 -12.09 13.32 39.30
N GLN A 282 -10.96 12.67 39.60
CA GLN A 282 -9.93 12.38 38.61
C GLN A 282 -10.44 11.45 37.50
N LEU A 283 -11.19 10.39 37.84
CA LEU A 283 -11.81 9.48 36.88
C LEU A 283 -12.78 10.19 35.94
N GLN A 284 -13.65 11.06 36.46
CA GLN A 284 -14.52 11.87 35.61
C GLN A 284 -13.73 12.84 34.71
N SER A 285 -12.61 13.37 35.19
CA SER A 285 -11.74 14.25 34.40
C SER A 285 -11.09 13.49 33.23
N THR A 286 -10.54 12.29 33.51
CA THR A 286 -9.94 11.45 32.46
C THR A 286 -10.97 10.92 31.48
N GLN A 287 -12.16 10.52 31.93
CA GLN A 287 -13.30 10.14 31.06
C GLN A 287 -13.68 11.25 30.09
N ARG A 288 -13.82 12.50 30.55
CA ARG A 288 -14.08 13.65 29.66
C ARG A 288 -12.94 13.88 28.65
N SER A 289 -11.69 13.73 29.07
CA SER A 289 -10.54 13.87 28.17
C SER A 289 -10.43 12.73 27.14
N LEU A 290 -10.89 11.52 27.51
CA LEU A 290 -10.94 10.35 26.63
C LEU A 290 -12.00 10.54 25.55
N ALA A 291 -13.24 10.90 25.92
CA ALA A 291 -14.31 11.17 24.95
C ALA A 291 -13.93 12.27 23.95
N LEU A 292 -13.25 13.33 24.40
CA LEU A 292 -12.71 14.40 23.53
C LEU A 292 -11.55 13.95 22.63
N ALA A 293 -10.84 12.88 22.99
CA ALA A 293 -9.82 12.27 22.14
C ALA A 293 -10.45 11.28 21.13
N GLU A 294 -11.46 10.52 21.55
CA GLU A 294 -12.23 9.58 20.72
C GLU A 294 -12.97 10.33 19.59
N GLN A 295 -13.68 11.42 19.92
CA GLN A 295 -14.29 12.33 18.95
C GLN A 295 -13.28 12.83 17.92
N LYS A 296 -12.09 13.28 18.35
CA LYS A 296 -11.03 13.75 17.44
C LYS A 296 -10.48 12.63 16.57
N CYS A 297 -10.37 11.41 17.10
CA CYS A 297 -9.99 10.24 16.31
C CYS A 297 -11.06 9.83 15.29
N GLU A 298 -12.32 10.19 15.49
CA GLU A 298 -13.39 10.08 14.50
C GLU A 298 -13.30 11.19 13.44
N GLU A 299 -13.14 12.45 13.85
CA GLU A 299 -12.93 13.60 12.96
C GLU A 299 -11.75 13.37 11.98
N TRP A 300 -10.58 12.98 12.50
CA TRP A 300 -9.41 12.64 11.67
C TRP A 300 -9.64 11.44 10.75
N ARG A 301 -10.45 10.46 11.16
CA ARG A 301 -10.77 9.28 10.35
C ARG A 301 -11.68 9.65 9.18
N SER A 302 -12.68 10.50 9.41
CA SER A 302 -13.56 11.02 8.37
C SER A 302 -12.79 11.89 7.37
N GLN A 303 -11.90 12.76 7.84
CA GLN A 303 -11.01 13.55 6.96
C GLN A 303 -10.08 12.66 6.12
N TYR A 304 -9.52 11.60 6.71
CA TYR A 304 -8.67 10.65 6.00
C TYR A 304 -9.42 9.88 4.91
N GLU A 305 -10.63 9.39 5.20
CA GLU A 305 -11.43 8.67 4.21
C GLU A 305 -11.93 9.59 3.09
N ALA A 306 -12.34 10.83 3.38
CA ALA A 306 -12.68 11.83 2.37
C ALA A 306 -11.49 12.14 1.44
N LEU A 307 -10.31 12.44 2.01
CA LEU A 307 -9.08 12.66 1.22
C LEU A 307 -8.71 11.42 0.38
N LYS A 308 -8.94 10.22 0.91
CA LYS A 308 -8.74 8.93 0.22
C LYS A 308 -9.81 8.67 -0.85
N GLU A 309 -10.92 9.40 -0.87
CA GLU A 309 -11.88 9.44 -1.97
C GLU A 309 -11.46 10.48 -3.02
N ASP A 310 -10.98 11.67 -2.61
CA ASP A 310 -10.39 12.67 -3.51
C ASP A 310 -9.19 12.11 -4.29
N TRP A 311 -8.30 11.34 -3.65
CA TRP A 311 -7.21 10.63 -4.35
C TRP A 311 -7.71 9.57 -5.35
N ARG A 312 -8.89 8.98 -5.10
CA ARG A 312 -9.50 8.01 -6.02
C ARG A 312 -10.19 8.70 -7.20
N THR A 313 -10.84 9.84 -6.99
CA THR A 313 -11.47 10.62 -8.08
C THR A 313 -10.42 11.30 -8.97
N LEU A 314 -9.39 11.90 -8.40
CA LEU A 314 -8.23 12.40 -9.15
C LEU A 314 -7.53 11.27 -9.92
N GLY A 315 -7.40 10.09 -9.29
CA GLY A 315 -6.90 8.87 -9.92
C GLY A 315 -7.82 8.27 -10.99
N THR A 316 -9.09 8.70 -11.11
CA THR A 316 -9.93 8.42 -12.30
C THR A 316 -9.79 9.49 -13.37
N GLN A 317 -9.75 10.77 -12.99
CA GLN A 317 -9.57 11.90 -13.91
C GLN A 317 -8.25 11.80 -14.69
N HIS A 318 -7.15 11.43 -14.01
CA HIS A 318 -5.86 11.24 -14.66
C HIS A 318 -5.90 10.16 -15.76
N ARG A 319 -6.52 9.01 -15.49
CA ARG A 319 -6.65 7.90 -16.47
C ARG A 319 -7.56 8.25 -17.65
N GLU A 320 -8.58 9.07 -17.41
CA GLU A 320 -9.42 9.60 -18.48
C GLU A 320 -8.61 10.56 -19.38
N LEU A 321 -7.82 11.47 -18.80
CA LEU A 321 -6.93 12.36 -19.56
C LEU A 321 -5.82 11.58 -20.31
N GLU A 322 -5.28 10.50 -19.74
CA GLU A 322 -4.35 9.59 -20.44
C GLU A 322 -5.03 8.91 -21.65
N SER A 323 -6.26 8.43 -21.48
CA SER A 323 -7.07 7.85 -22.56
C SER A 323 -7.30 8.86 -23.69
N GLN A 324 -7.72 10.09 -23.34
CA GLN A 324 -7.92 11.18 -24.29
C GLN A 324 -6.63 11.58 -25.01
N PHE A 325 -5.50 11.62 -24.29
CA PHE A 325 -4.18 11.88 -24.87
C PHE A 325 -3.80 10.81 -25.90
N HIS A 326 -4.00 9.52 -25.61
CA HIS A 326 -3.75 8.44 -26.57
C HIS A 326 -4.69 8.52 -27.79
N VAL A 327 -5.96 8.91 -27.63
CA VAL A 327 -6.88 9.16 -28.75
C VAL A 327 -6.41 10.33 -29.62
N LEU A 328 -5.91 11.42 -29.02
CA LEU A 328 -5.34 12.55 -29.76
C LEU A 328 -4.03 12.17 -30.47
N GLN A 329 -3.16 11.40 -29.82
CA GLN A 329 -1.94 10.85 -30.40
C GLN A 329 -2.23 9.97 -31.63
N SER A 330 -3.23 9.08 -31.54
CA SER A 330 -3.68 8.28 -32.70
C SER A 330 -4.26 9.12 -33.83
N LYS A 331 -5.02 10.18 -33.51
CA LYS A 331 -5.55 11.12 -34.52
C LYS A 331 -4.43 11.90 -35.23
N LEU A 332 -3.41 12.33 -34.49
CA LEU A 332 -2.24 13.03 -35.03
C LEU A 332 -1.43 12.13 -35.96
N GLN A 333 -1.09 10.91 -35.52
CA GLN A 333 -0.41 9.93 -36.38
C GLN A 333 -1.23 9.59 -37.64
N GLY A 334 -2.55 9.56 -37.53
CA GLY A 334 -3.49 9.42 -38.65
C GLY A 334 -3.64 10.68 -39.53
N ALA A 335 -3.11 11.84 -39.11
CA ALA A 335 -2.93 13.03 -39.94
C ALA A 335 -1.56 13.01 -40.62
N ASP A 336 -0.47 12.81 -39.86
CA ASP A 336 0.89 12.70 -40.38
C ASP A 336 0.98 11.68 -41.54
N SER A 337 0.28 10.55 -41.40
CA SER A 337 0.21 9.50 -42.43
C SER A 337 -0.49 9.95 -43.72
N ARG A 338 -1.55 10.77 -43.63
CA ARG A 338 -2.27 11.33 -44.79
C ARG A 338 -1.49 12.46 -45.43
N ASP A 339 -0.85 13.30 -44.62
CA ASP A 339 -0.04 14.41 -45.12
C ASP A 339 1.22 13.87 -45.81
N LEU A 340 1.81 12.77 -45.32
CA LEU A 340 2.89 12.05 -46.01
C LEU A 340 2.43 11.50 -47.38
N GLN A 341 1.22 10.91 -47.46
CA GLN A 341 0.63 10.44 -48.73
C GLN A 341 0.36 11.59 -49.69
N MET A 342 -0.19 12.72 -49.20
CA MET A 342 -0.44 13.92 -50.01
C MET A 342 0.87 14.50 -50.56
N ASN A 343 1.91 14.59 -49.72
CA ASN A 343 3.25 15.05 -50.13
C ASN A 343 3.92 14.08 -51.13
N GLN A 344 3.62 12.78 -51.09
CA GLN A 344 4.08 11.83 -52.12
C GLN A 344 3.35 12.05 -53.45
N ALA A 345 2.02 12.23 -53.42
CA ALA A 345 1.22 12.50 -54.61
C ALA A 345 1.61 13.84 -55.28
N LEU A 346 1.87 14.89 -54.50
CA LEU A 346 2.35 16.18 -55.01
C LEU A 346 3.68 16.02 -55.75
N ARG A 347 4.67 15.32 -55.18
CA ARG A 347 5.97 15.10 -55.85
C ARG A 347 5.85 14.29 -57.15
N LEU A 348 4.92 13.35 -57.22
CA LEU A 348 4.66 12.61 -58.46
C LEU A 348 4.10 13.56 -59.53
N LEU A 349 3.13 14.41 -59.17
CA LEU A 349 2.54 15.39 -60.07
C LEU A 349 3.53 16.49 -60.49
N GLU A 350 4.44 16.90 -59.59
CA GLU A 350 5.56 17.82 -59.89
C GLU A 350 6.54 17.19 -60.90
N ASN A 351 6.90 15.91 -60.72
CA ASN A 351 7.74 15.19 -61.68
C ASN A 351 7.05 15.03 -63.04
N GLU A 352 5.77 14.64 -63.07
CA GLU A 352 4.98 14.55 -64.30
C GLU A 352 4.90 15.91 -65.02
N HIS A 353 4.72 17.01 -64.28
CA HIS A 353 4.74 18.36 -64.86
C HIS A 353 6.11 18.71 -65.46
N LEU A 354 7.22 18.37 -64.78
CA LEU A 354 8.58 18.60 -65.30
C LEU A 354 8.87 17.75 -66.56
N GLU A 355 8.44 16.49 -66.58
CA GLU A 355 8.56 15.62 -67.76
C GLU A 355 7.73 16.13 -68.94
N LEU A 356 6.49 16.57 -68.69
CA LEU A 356 5.62 17.17 -69.71
C LEU A 356 6.19 18.50 -70.23
N GLN A 357 6.75 19.33 -69.35
CA GLN A 357 7.37 20.60 -69.74
C GLN A 357 8.62 20.36 -70.61
N ALA A 358 9.54 19.48 -70.20
CA ALA A 358 10.71 19.11 -71.01
C ALA A 358 10.30 18.54 -72.38
N LYS A 359 9.20 17.77 -72.43
CA LYS A 359 8.65 17.26 -73.68
C LYS A 359 8.04 18.36 -74.57
N ILE A 360 7.43 19.39 -73.99
CA ILE A 360 6.97 20.58 -74.73
C ILE A 360 8.17 21.35 -75.29
N GLU A 361 9.22 21.55 -74.50
CA GLU A 361 10.44 22.25 -74.92
C GLU A 361 11.13 21.52 -76.10
N CYS A 362 11.24 20.18 -76.05
CA CYS A 362 11.72 19.39 -77.20
C CYS A 362 10.84 19.57 -78.45
N LEU A 363 9.51 19.46 -78.31
CA LEU A 363 8.57 19.60 -79.44
C LEU A 363 8.48 21.03 -79.99
N GLN A 364 8.90 22.04 -79.23
CA GLN A 364 9.12 23.40 -79.72
C GLN A 364 10.42 23.47 -80.53
N GLY A 365 11.53 22.94 -80.01
CA GLY A 365 12.80 22.86 -80.75
C GLY A 365 12.68 22.13 -82.09
N ASP A 366 12.00 20.97 -82.13
CA ASP A 366 11.73 20.21 -83.35
C ASP A 366 10.88 21.02 -84.37
N ARG A 367 9.90 21.79 -83.87
CA ARG A 367 9.05 22.66 -84.69
C ARG A 367 9.84 23.81 -85.28
N ASP A 368 10.67 24.47 -84.47
CA ASP A 368 11.44 25.63 -84.88
C ASP A 368 12.51 25.22 -85.92
N LEU A 369 13.13 24.06 -85.73
CA LEU A 369 14.02 23.43 -86.71
C LEU A 369 13.28 23.12 -88.03
N CYS A 370 12.13 22.44 -87.96
CA CYS A 370 11.31 22.11 -89.14
C CYS A 370 10.80 23.37 -89.87
N SER A 371 10.49 24.45 -89.13
CA SER A 371 10.13 25.75 -89.71
C SER A 371 11.31 26.40 -90.43
N SER A 372 12.52 26.29 -89.87
CA SER A 372 13.76 26.80 -90.48
C SER A 372 14.12 26.05 -91.76
N ASP A 373 14.01 24.72 -91.78
CA ASP A 373 14.16 23.89 -92.97
C ASP A 373 13.11 24.24 -94.03
N SER A 374 11.85 24.43 -93.62
CA SER A 374 10.75 24.83 -94.51
C SER A 374 10.99 26.22 -95.13
N GLN A 375 11.51 27.17 -94.34
CA GLN A 375 11.91 28.50 -94.80
C GLN A 375 13.05 28.42 -95.82
N LEU A 376 14.08 27.62 -95.52
CA LEU A 376 15.25 27.40 -96.37
C LEU A 376 14.87 26.72 -97.70
N LEU A 377 13.97 25.74 -97.67
CA LEU A 377 13.41 25.11 -98.87
C LEU A 377 12.54 26.07 -99.68
N GLN A 378 11.73 26.92 -99.02
CA GLN A 378 10.96 27.96 -99.71
C GLN A 378 11.87 28.98 -100.40
N ASP A 379 12.99 29.36 -99.78
CA ASP A 379 13.95 30.29 -100.38
C ASP A 379 14.81 29.62 -101.47
N GLN A 380 15.07 28.31 -101.40
CA GLN A 380 15.62 27.55 -102.53
C GLN A 380 14.63 27.51 -103.70
N LEU A 381 13.33 27.29 -103.43
CA LEU A 381 12.30 27.30 -104.46
C LEU A 381 12.19 28.67 -105.14
N LYS A 382 12.13 29.77 -104.37
CA LYS A 382 12.14 31.14 -104.91
C LYS A 382 13.34 31.38 -105.83
N ARG A 383 14.56 31.00 -105.41
CA ARG A 383 15.77 31.12 -106.23
C ARG A 383 15.68 30.28 -107.51
N SER A 384 15.13 29.07 -107.45
CA SER A 384 14.91 28.24 -108.65
C SER A 384 13.81 28.82 -109.57
N GLU A 385 12.78 29.48 -109.02
CA GLU A 385 11.77 30.20 -109.79
C GLU A 385 12.33 31.48 -110.42
N GLU A 386 13.19 32.23 -109.72
CA GLU A 386 13.94 33.38 -110.25
C GLU A 386 14.90 32.96 -111.37
N GLU A 387 15.66 31.88 -111.17
CA GLU A 387 16.50 31.26 -112.21
C GLU A 387 15.67 30.80 -113.41
N LYS A 388 14.52 30.17 -113.18
CA LYS A 388 13.57 29.77 -114.23
C LYS A 388 13.01 30.98 -114.97
N LEU A 389 12.70 32.09 -114.30
CA LEU A 389 12.25 33.34 -114.93
C LEU A 389 13.39 34.01 -115.72
N ALA A 390 14.62 33.97 -115.21
CA ALA A 390 15.82 34.41 -115.93
C ALA A 390 16.13 33.53 -117.16
N LEU A 391 15.84 32.23 -117.09
CA LEU A 391 15.95 31.31 -118.23
C LEU A 391 14.79 31.50 -119.23
N VAL A 392 13.56 31.70 -118.77
CA VAL A 392 12.40 32.01 -119.63
C VAL A 392 12.63 33.32 -120.38
N THR A 393 13.10 34.38 -119.70
CA THR A 393 13.41 35.66 -120.36
C THR A 393 14.59 35.53 -121.33
N LYS A 394 15.62 34.72 -121.04
CA LYS A 394 16.68 34.37 -122.01
C LYS A 394 16.13 33.57 -123.20
N VAL A 395 15.23 32.61 -122.98
CA VAL A 395 14.55 31.87 -124.06
C VAL A 395 13.67 32.81 -124.89
N GLN A 396 13.02 33.79 -124.28
CA GLN A 396 12.20 34.79 -124.95
C GLN A 396 13.04 35.80 -125.75
N GLN A 397 14.24 36.16 -125.26
CA GLN A 397 15.27 36.89 -126.02
C GLN A 397 15.82 36.06 -127.19
N LEU A 398 16.09 34.78 -126.99
CA LEU A 398 16.50 33.86 -128.06
C LEU A 398 15.37 33.63 -129.07
N GLN A 399 14.11 33.62 -128.64
CA GLN A 399 12.95 33.62 -129.52
C GLN A 399 12.83 34.93 -130.29
N SER A 400 13.09 36.10 -129.68
CA SER A 400 13.07 37.37 -130.42
C SER A 400 14.24 37.46 -131.42
N LEU A 401 15.42 36.92 -131.08
CA LEU A 401 16.55 36.77 -132.00
C LEU A 401 16.23 35.79 -133.14
N LEU A 402 15.66 34.63 -132.84
CA LEU A 402 15.20 33.65 -133.83
C LEU A 402 14.08 34.23 -134.70
N HIS A 403 13.21 35.08 -134.15
CA HIS A 403 12.16 35.77 -134.89
C HIS A 403 12.72 36.91 -135.75
N SER A 404 13.83 37.54 -135.33
CA SER A 404 14.58 38.46 -136.19
C SER A 404 15.33 37.73 -137.32
N GLN A 405 15.85 36.51 -137.08
CA GLN A 405 16.38 35.65 -138.13
C GLN A 405 15.29 35.10 -139.06
N SER A 406 14.10 34.75 -138.54
CA SER A 406 12.99 34.37 -139.39
C SER A 406 12.49 35.55 -140.21
N ALA A 407 12.44 36.76 -139.66
CA ALA A 407 12.17 37.97 -140.44
C ALA A 407 13.25 38.22 -141.51
N GLN A 408 14.53 37.96 -141.19
CA GLN A 408 15.66 38.03 -142.15
C GLN A 408 15.62 36.91 -143.22
N LEU A 409 14.80 35.88 -143.04
CA LEU A 409 14.50 34.81 -144.01
C LEU A 409 13.07 34.88 -144.57
N GLN A 410 12.27 35.87 -144.15
CA GLN A 410 10.88 36.09 -144.53
C GLN A 410 10.66 37.51 -145.10
N GLU A 411 11.71 38.07 -145.70
CA GLU A 411 11.60 39.17 -146.68
C GLU A 411 11.43 38.64 -148.13
N GLN A 412 11.03 37.36 -148.26
CA GLN A 412 10.29 36.84 -149.41
C GLN A 412 8.85 36.47 -148.98
N GLU A 413 7.91 36.68 -149.90
CA GLU A 413 6.45 36.53 -149.77
C GLU A 413 5.73 37.41 -148.71
N LYS A 414 5.04 38.43 -149.22
CA LYS A 414 3.96 39.16 -148.53
C LYS A 414 2.62 38.68 -149.10
N LEU A 415 1.58 38.51 -148.26
CA LEU A 415 0.24 39.13 -148.42
C LEU A 415 -0.87 38.45 -147.59
N LEU A 416 -1.69 39.28 -146.90
CA LEU A 416 -3.08 39.00 -146.45
C LEU A 416 -3.23 37.91 -145.34
N THR A 417 -4.20 37.96 -144.40
CA THR A 417 -5.30 38.92 -144.11
C THR A 417 -5.81 38.78 -142.66
N LYS A 418 -6.32 39.88 -142.08
CA LYS A 418 -7.45 39.97 -141.09
C LYS A 418 -7.28 39.27 -139.71
N LYS A 419 -7.46 39.99 -138.59
CA LYS A 419 -8.73 40.23 -137.81
C LYS A 419 -9.29 38.93 -137.22
N ASP A 420 -9.70 38.82 -135.94
CA ASP A 420 -10.29 39.80 -135.00
C ASP A 420 -9.91 39.50 -133.51
N GLN A 421 -9.82 40.47 -132.57
CA GLN A 421 -10.84 40.90 -131.56
C GLN A 421 -11.18 39.82 -130.47
N ALA A 422 -11.27 40.04 -129.14
CA ALA A 422 -10.88 41.14 -128.24
C ALA A 422 -11.02 40.78 -126.71
N LEU A 423 -10.22 41.46 -125.85
CA LEU A 423 -10.59 42.15 -124.58
C LEU A 423 -10.92 41.37 -123.28
N SER A 424 -11.03 42.13 -122.16
CA SER A 424 -11.13 41.80 -120.72
C SER A 424 -9.82 41.31 -120.07
N GLU A 425 -9.22 41.95 -119.05
CA GLU A 425 -9.59 43.06 -118.12
C GLU A 425 -10.65 42.74 -117.05
N TRP A 426 -10.18 42.49 -115.81
CA TRP A 426 -10.73 42.92 -114.49
C TRP A 426 -9.72 42.49 -113.36
N SER A 427 -8.97 43.34 -112.65
CA SER A 427 -9.29 44.18 -111.45
C SER A 427 -9.13 43.40 -110.09
N PRO A 428 -9.12 44.01 -108.86
CA PRO A 428 -7.98 43.77 -107.93
C PRO A 428 -8.35 43.42 -106.44
N LYS A 429 -7.35 43.53 -105.54
CA LYS A 429 -7.42 43.61 -104.04
C LYS A 429 -8.52 44.60 -103.54
N PRO A 430 -9.00 44.61 -102.27
CA PRO A 430 -8.35 44.18 -100.99
C PRO A 430 -9.31 43.31 -100.10
N SER A 431 -9.42 43.30 -98.76
CA SER A 431 -8.88 44.11 -97.63
C SER A 431 -8.94 43.41 -96.24
N HIS A 432 -8.06 43.90 -95.35
CA HIS A 432 -8.05 43.89 -93.87
C HIS A 432 -9.38 44.28 -93.17
N ASN A 433 -9.64 43.77 -91.94
CA ASN A 433 -9.61 44.57 -90.69
C ASN A 433 -9.93 43.76 -89.41
N GLU A 434 -9.55 44.32 -88.25
CA GLU A 434 -9.80 43.83 -86.89
C GLU A 434 -11.18 44.26 -86.35
N VAL A 435 -11.83 43.44 -85.52
CA VAL A 435 -12.83 43.85 -84.50
C VAL A 435 -12.77 42.87 -83.31
N GLU A 436 -12.25 43.32 -82.16
CA GLU A 436 -12.65 42.85 -80.82
C GLU A 436 -14.07 43.39 -80.54
N PRO A 437 -14.97 42.71 -79.80
CA PRO A 437 -14.85 42.80 -78.33
C PRO A 437 -15.51 41.69 -77.47
N GLU A 438 -15.55 41.96 -76.16
CA GLU A 438 -16.49 41.48 -75.12
C GLU A 438 -16.27 40.10 -74.48
N GLY A 439 -15.30 40.05 -73.57
CA GLY A 439 -15.21 39.02 -72.53
C GLY A 439 -16.46 38.97 -71.61
N THR A 440 -17.19 37.86 -71.65
CA THR A 440 -18.43 37.65 -70.88
C THR A 440 -18.13 37.18 -69.45
N GLY A 441 -17.82 38.11 -68.54
CA GLY A 441 -17.46 37.80 -67.14
C GLY A 441 -18.60 38.00 -66.12
N LYS A 442 -19.60 37.11 -66.06
CA LYS A 442 -20.73 37.21 -65.09
C LYS A 442 -21.29 35.87 -64.55
N GLU A 443 -20.46 34.91 -64.13
CA GLU A 443 -20.97 33.66 -63.51
C GLU A 443 -20.12 33.10 -62.36
N GLN A 444 -19.62 33.95 -61.46
CA GLN A 444 -18.96 33.53 -60.21
C GLN A 444 -19.55 34.14 -58.92
N ASP A 445 -20.39 35.18 -59.03
CA ASP A 445 -20.89 35.98 -57.89
C ASP A 445 -22.03 35.32 -57.09
N TRP A 446 -22.34 34.04 -57.36
CA TRP A 446 -23.33 33.24 -56.61
C TRP A 446 -22.68 32.15 -55.76
N ASP A 447 -21.80 31.34 -56.35
CA ASP A 447 -21.11 30.24 -55.65
C ASP A 447 -20.21 30.77 -54.52
N PHE A 448 -19.45 31.85 -54.78
CA PHE A 448 -18.70 32.55 -53.74
C PHE A 448 -19.59 33.11 -52.62
N ARG A 449 -20.84 33.50 -52.89
CA ARG A 449 -21.76 33.99 -51.85
C ARG A 449 -22.31 32.87 -50.97
N ASP A 450 -22.64 31.70 -51.52
CA ASP A 450 -23.00 30.53 -50.71
C ASP A 450 -21.81 30.04 -49.88
N GLN A 451 -20.62 29.97 -50.48
CA GLN A 451 -19.38 29.61 -49.78
C GLN A 451 -19.06 30.60 -48.64
N LEU A 452 -19.33 31.89 -48.81
CA LEU A 452 -19.17 32.91 -47.76
C LEU A 452 -20.23 32.79 -46.65
N GLN A 453 -21.48 32.44 -46.97
CA GLN A 453 -22.50 32.15 -45.95
C GLN A 453 -22.18 30.86 -45.17
N LYS A 454 -21.71 29.82 -45.85
CA LYS A 454 -21.30 28.55 -45.25
C LYS A 454 -20.11 28.71 -44.30
N THR A 455 -19.10 29.49 -44.69
CA THR A 455 -17.93 29.78 -43.84
C THR A 455 -18.27 30.72 -42.68
N THR A 456 -19.16 31.70 -42.85
CA THR A 456 -19.61 32.56 -41.73
C THR A 456 -20.48 31.81 -40.71
N LEU A 457 -21.31 30.84 -41.13
CA LEU A 457 -22.02 29.93 -40.22
C LEU A 457 -21.07 29.00 -39.45
N GLN A 458 -20.01 28.49 -40.10
CA GLN A 458 -18.96 27.73 -39.40
C GLN A 458 -18.19 28.60 -38.40
N LEU A 459 -17.86 29.85 -38.76
CA LEU A 459 -17.25 30.81 -37.85
C LEU A 459 -18.14 31.10 -36.64
N GLN A 460 -19.44 31.39 -36.82
CA GLN A 460 -20.37 31.58 -35.69
C GLN A 460 -20.50 30.33 -34.80
N THR A 461 -20.38 29.13 -35.38
CA THR A 461 -20.41 27.88 -34.61
C THR A 461 -19.14 27.76 -33.76
N LYS A 462 -17.96 27.99 -34.36
CA LYS A 462 -16.68 28.01 -33.62
C LYS A 462 -16.60 29.13 -32.60
N GLU A 463 -17.18 30.30 -32.88
CA GLU A 463 -17.28 31.42 -31.94
C GLU A 463 -18.18 31.08 -30.73
N LYS A 464 -19.20 30.22 -30.90
CA LYS A 464 -19.99 29.67 -29.77
C LYS A 464 -19.17 28.67 -28.97
N GLU A 465 -18.52 27.70 -29.61
CA GLU A 465 -17.61 26.74 -28.94
C GLU A 465 -16.51 27.48 -28.16
N CYS A 466 -15.91 28.53 -28.73
CA CYS A 466 -14.91 29.35 -28.04
C CYS A 466 -15.49 30.08 -26.83
N ARG A 467 -16.72 30.62 -26.88
CA ARG A 467 -17.38 31.24 -25.71
C ARG A 467 -17.69 30.22 -24.61
N GLU A 468 -18.12 29.03 -24.99
CA GLU A 468 -18.40 27.92 -24.07
C GLU A 468 -17.11 27.49 -23.35
N LEU A 469 -16.03 27.24 -24.10
CA LEU A 469 -14.69 26.93 -23.56
C LEU A 469 -14.09 28.05 -22.69
N HIS A 470 -14.35 29.33 -22.99
CA HIS A 470 -13.95 30.42 -22.10
C HIS A 470 -14.75 30.36 -20.78
N SER A 471 -16.05 30.08 -20.82
CA SER A 471 -16.85 29.94 -19.61
C SER A 471 -16.47 28.72 -18.75
N GLU A 472 -16.05 27.61 -19.38
CA GLU A 472 -15.46 26.46 -18.67
C GLU A 472 -14.13 26.84 -18.01
N LEU A 473 -13.27 27.58 -18.71
CA LEU A 473 -11.99 28.05 -18.18
C LEU A 473 -12.17 29.04 -17.01
N ASP A 474 -13.13 29.97 -17.12
CA ASP A 474 -13.48 30.92 -16.06
C ASP A 474 -14.00 30.18 -14.82
N ASN A 475 -14.94 29.23 -14.99
CA ASN A 475 -15.44 28.37 -13.91
C ASN A 475 -14.31 27.60 -13.21
N LEU A 476 -13.41 26.98 -13.99
CA LEU A 476 -12.25 26.24 -13.46
C LEU A 476 -11.27 27.18 -12.71
N SER A 477 -11.13 28.43 -13.16
CA SER A 477 -10.34 29.45 -12.46
C SER A 477 -10.96 29.82 -11.10
N ASP A 478 -12.29 29.90 -11.02
CA ASP A 478 -13.01 30.21 -9.78
C ASP A 478 -12.97 29.03 -8.79
N GLU A 479 -13.03 27.79 -9.29
CA GLU A 479 -12.75 26.58 -8.49
C GLU A 479 -11.32 26.56 -7.95
N TYR A 480 -10.32 26.91 -8.77
CA TYR A 480 -8.93 27.03 -8.34
C TYR A 480 -8.75 28.12 -7.26
N LEU A 481 -9.37 29.29 -7.44
CA LEU A 481 -9.38 30.38 -6.44
C LEU A 481 -10.17 30.00 -5.18
N SER A 482 -11.20 29.17 -5.28
CA SER A 482 -11.93 28.58 -4.15
C SER A 482 -11.05 27.60 -3.37
N CYS A 483 -10.31 26.73 -4.07
CA CYS A 483 -9.33 25.82 -3.48
C CYS A 483 -8.20 26.56 -2.76
N LEU A 484 -7.61 27.59 -3.37
CA LEU A 484 -6.60 28.44 -2.75
C LEU A 484 -7.10 29.10 -1.45
N ARG A 485 -8.32 29.65 -1.45
CA ARG A 485 -8.95 30.26 -0.26
C ARG A 485 -9.14 29.23 0.87
N LYS A 486 -9.60 28.02 0.56
CA LYS A 486 -9.70 26.91 1.55
C LYS A 486 -8.32 26.55 2.12
N LEU A 487 -7.30 26.43 1.26
CA LEU A 487 -5.95 26.04 1.65
C LEU A 487 -5.25 27.11 2.52
N GLN A 488 -5.51 28.40 2.24
CA GLN A 488 -5.15 29.51 3.13
C GLN A 488 -5.86 29.41 4.49
N HIS A 489 -7.17 29.15 4.50
CA HIS A 489 -7.95 29.02 5.74
C HIS A 489 -7.42 27.90 6.64
N CYS A 490 -7.21 26.69 6.10
CA CYS A 490 -6.63 25.56 6.84
C CYS A 490 -5.21 25.87 7.36
N ARG A 491 -4.41 26.65 6.61
CA ARG A 491 -3.10 27.13 7.06
C ARG A 491 -3.23 28.09 8.25
N ASP A 492 -4.22 28.98 8.24
CA ASP A 492 -4.43 29.93 9.33
C ASP A 492 -5.07 29.30 10.57
N GLU A 493 -5.89 28.26 10.45
CA GLU A 493 -6.31 27.41 11.57
C GLU A 493 -5.13 26.63 12.17
N LEU A 494 -4.23 26.12 11.33
CA LEU A 494 -2.99 25.48 11.79
C LEU A 494 -2.06 26.48 12.50
N ASN A 495 -1.93 27.70 11.98
CA ASN A 495 -1.18 28.79 12.61
C ASN A 495 -1.82 29.25 13.94
N GLN A 496 -3.15 29.21 14.06
CA GLN A 496 -3.86 29.54 15.30
C GLN A 496 -3.72 28.43 16.35
N SER A 497 -3.83 27.16 15.96
CA SER A 497 -3.65 26.01 16.86
C SER A 497 -2.19 25.80 17.30
N GLN A 498 -1.20 26.22 16.50
CA GLN A 498 0.21 26.28 16.92
C GLN A 498 0.53 27.44 17.89
N LYS A 499 -0.29 28.50 17.96
CA LYS A 499 -0.12 29.57 18.94
C LYS A 499 -0.55 29.08 20.33
N LEU A 500 0.42 28.52 21.06
CA LEU A 500 0.26 28.13 22.47
C LEU A 500 -0.46 29.24 23.27
N PRO A 501 -1.44 28.90 24.14
CA PRO A 501 -2.15 29.89 24.92
C PRO A 501 -1.18 30.67 25.83
N PRO A 502 -1.43 31.97 26.09
CA PRO A 502 -0.52 32.82 26.85
C PRO A 502 -0.19 32.20 28.21
N ARG A 503 1.11 31.95 28.43
CA ARG A 503 1.68 31.03 29.43
C ARG A 503 1.37 31.43 30.88
N ARG A 504 0.14 31.15 31.34
CA ARG A 504 -0.39 31.56 32.66
C ARG A 504 0.50 31.08 33.82
N ARG A 505 1.26 32.03 34.41
CA ARG A 505 1.84 32.06 35.77
C ARG A 505 2.70 30.88 36.28
N CYS A 506 2.90 29.80 35.52
CA CYS A 506 3.66 28.61 36.00
C CYS A 506 5.15 28.90 36.33
N GLY A 507 5.76 29.92 35.71
CA GLY A 507 7.18 30.26 35.96
C GLY A 507 7.52 30.65 37.40
N ARG A 508 6.61 31.34 38.12
CA ARG A 508 6.92 31.88 39.46
C ARG A 508 7.12 30.78 40.52
N TRP A 509 6.38 29.67 40.40
CA TRP A 509 6.52 28.51 41.29
C TRP A 509 7.81 27.72 41.03
N LEU A 510 8.22 27.59 39.76
CA LEU A 510 9.49 26.95 39.40
C LEU A 510 10.69 27.72 39.97
N SER A 511 10.69 29.05 39.89
CA SER A 511 11.74 29.87 40.53
C SER A 511 11.80 29.69 42.05
N VAL A 512 10.65 29.59 42.73
CA VAL A 512 10.58 29.35 44.18
C VAL A 512 11.08 27.95 44.55
N LEU A 513 10.70 26.91 43.79
CA LEU A 513 11.17 25.55 44.02
C LEU A 513 12.69 25.43 43.82
N MET A 514 13.26 26.09 42.81
CA MET A 514 14.71 26.13 42.60
C MET A 514 15.44 26.86 43.75
N ALA A 515 14.88 27.97 44.26
CA ALA A 515 15.45 28.67 45.42
C ALA A 515 15.45 27.79 46.67
N ILE A 516 14.34 27.09 46.95
CA ILE A 516 14.24 26.14 48.08
C ILE A 516 15.25 25.00 47.93
N ALA A 517 15.42 24.43 46.72
CA ALA A 517 16.39 23.38 46.47
C ALA A 517 17.85 23.85 46.69
N VAL A 518 18.20 25.06 46.27
CA VAL A 518 19.53 25.65 46.51
C VAL A 518 19.77 25.89 47.99
N ILE A 519 18.79 26.39 48.74
CA ILE A 519 18.90 26.58 50.19
C ILE A 519 19.08 25.23 50.91
N ALA A 520 18.31 24.21 50.53
CA ALA A 520 18.43 22.87 51.10
C ALA A 520 19.81 22.24 50.84
N LEU A 521 20.38 22.44 49.64
CA LEU A 521 21.73 22.01 49.31
C LEU A 521 22.80 22.79 50.10
N ALA A 522 22.63 24.09 50.30
CA ALA A 522 23.55 24.90 51.11
C ALA A 522 23.56 24.45 52.59
N VAL A 523 22.39 24.15 53.16
CA VAL A 523 22.27 23.60 54.53
C VAL A 523 22.88 22.20 54.63
N LEU A 524 22.70 21.34 53.62
CA LEU A 524 23.31 20.00 53.57
C LEU A 524 24.85 20.05 53.46
N LEU A 525 25.41 21.06 52.79
CA LEU A 525 26.86 21.27 52.74
C LEU A 525 27.39 21.84 54.06
N ALA A 526 26.74 22.86 54.63
CA ALA A 526 27.14 23.43 55.93
C ALA A 526 27.14 22.39 57.07
N ASN A 527 26.10 21.54 57.15
CA ASN A 527 26.04 20.44 58.12
C ASN A 527 27.04 19.30 57.84
N LYS A 528 27.60 19.22 56.63
CA LYS A 528 28.64 18.24 56.29
C LYS A 528 30.02 18.74 56.72
N ASP A 529 30.28 20.03 56.54
CA ASP A 529 31.53 20.67 56.96
C ASP A 529 31.61 20.76 58.50
N SER A 530 30.48 20.96 59.18
CA SER A 530 30.38 20.85 60.66
C SER A 530 30.45 19.41 61.21
N LEU A 531 30.72 18.41 60.37
CA LEU A 531 30.90 17.00 60.74
C LEU A 531 32.32 16.49 60.50
N MET A 532 33.23 17.39 60.11
CA MET A 532 34.63 17.11 59.72
C MET A 532 35.64 17.93 60.55
N ILE A 533 35.21 18.40 61.74
CA ILE A 533 35.98 19.08 62.78
C ILE A 533 35.71 18.36 64.10
#